data_AF-E2NJ36-F1
#
_entry.id   AF-E2NJ36-F1
#
_cell.length_a   1.000
_cell.length_b   1.000
_cell.length_c   1.000
_cell.angle_alpha   90.00
_cell.angle_beta   90.00
_cell.angle_gamma   90.00
#
_symmetry.space_group_name_H-M   'P 1'
#
loop_
_entity.id
_entity.type
_entity.pdbx_description
1 polymer ?
#
loop_
_entity_poly.entity_id
_entity_poly.type
_entity_poly.pdbx_seq_one_letter_code
_entity_poly.pdbx_strand_id
1 'polypeptide(L)'
;MNTTFNLKRFFLLEKYKKQETGKHLLWSAGVVLGICILCMMYDINKGMSYYTEHTQANYFCRYILWYICIAPCLLEPSMTKHNSTLYLLLPASAFEKFLHLWMKYILILPIFCIILILGMKGVLTLSGTGYLSHFGNHMELYIIQKDQILTYSLLQGTFFIGCIAFKQQKLINSFVVLCSCLIAFFGIILSISLWEPADNSHGYWIANISYPIYNFPMSSTGEAIIAFCNYATPPLFIIGTWVSVYFLLKEKQL
;
A
#
# COMPACT_ATOMS: atom_id res chain seq x y z
N MET A 1 -15.39 -30.06 1.43
CA MET A 1 -14.00 -29.58 1.23
C MET A 1 -13.29 -29.64 2.59
N ASN A 2 -12.15 -30.34 2.72
CA ASN A 2 -11.47 -30.47 4.02
C ASN A 2 -11.09 -29.09 4.57
N THR A 3 -11.68 -28.76 5.73
CA THR A 3 -11.53 -27.49 6.47
C THR A 3 -10.17 -27.36 7.14
N THR A 4 -9.40 -28.44 7.22
CA THR A 4 -8.07 -28.47 7.83
C THR A 4 -7.00 -27.95 6.86
N PHE A 5 -6.07 -27.16 7.39
CA PHE A 5 -4.89 -26.70 6.67
C PHE A 5 -3.99 -27.87 6.30
N ASN A 6 -3.47 -27.88 5.08
CA ASN A 6 -2.52 -28.89 4.63
C ASN A 6 -1.36 -28.25 3.86
N LEU A 7 -0.14 -28.37 4.41
CA LEU A 7 1.08 -27.82 3.81
C LEU A 7 1.33 -28.31 2.38
N LYS A 8 1.08 -29.60 2.09
CA LYS A 8 1.30 -30.16 0.75
C LYS A 8 0.36 -29.52 -0.28
N ARG A 9 -0.89 -29.26 0.13
CA ARG A 9 -1.92 -28.59 -0.68
C ARG A 9 -1.56 -27.13 -0.91
N PHE A 10 -1.07 -26.45 0.13
CA PHE A 10 -0.57 -25.08 0.02
C PHE A 10 0.60 -24.95 -0.96
N PHE A 11 1.62 -25.83 -0.87
CA PHE A 11 2.74 -25.79 -1.83
C PHE A 11 2.33 -26.09 -3.26
N LEU A 12 1.34 -26.95 -3.48
CA LEU A 12 0.77 -27.19 -4.81
C LEU A 12 0.06 -25.93 -5.34
N LEU A 13 -0.67 -25.22 -4.49
CA LEU A 13 -1.31 -23.95 -4.85
C LEU A 13 -0.27 -22.88 -5.22
N GLU A 14 0.82 -22.77 -4.47
CA GLU A 14 1.93 -21.86 -4.80
C GLU A 14 2.58 -22.21 -6.14
N LYS A 15 2.83 -23.51 -6.41
CA LYS A 15 3.36 -23.95 -7.71
C LYS A 15 2.43 -23.61 -8.86
N TYR A 16 1.13 -23.83 -8.68
CA TYR A 16 0.13 -23.52 -9.69
C TYR A 16 0.05 -22.03 -9.99
N LYS A 17 0.08 -21.18 -8.94
CA LYS A 17 0.02 -19.72 -9.08
C LYS A 17 1.37 -19.04 -9.34
N LYS A 18 2.48 -19.79 -9.40
CA LYS A 18 3.83 -19.24 -9.59
C LYS A 18 3.94 -18.36 -10.84
N GLN A 19 3.32 -18.77 -11.95
CA GLN A 19 3.37 -18.00 -13.20
C GLN A 19 2.57 -16.69 -13.09
N GLU A 20 1.42 -16.72 -12.40
CA GLU A 20 0.62 -15.52 -12.11
C GLU A 20 1.41 -14.56 -11.21
N THR A 21 1.95 -15.05 -10.09
CA THR A 21 2.80 -14.25 -9.19
C THR A 21 4.01 -13.67 -9.92
N GLY A 22 4.66 -14.43 -10.80
CA GLY A 22 5.79 -13.96 -11.61
C GLY A 22 5.41 -12.79 -12.53
N LYS A 23 4.25 -12.88 -13.19
CA LYS A 23 3.74 -11.75 -14.00
C LYS A 23 3.48 -10.52 -13.14
N HIS A 24 2.90 -10.68 -11.96
CA HIS A 24 2.59 -9.56 -11.06
C HIS A 24 3.87 -8.86 -10.58
N LEU A 25 4.92 -9.62 -10.29
CA LEU A 25 6.23 -9.07 -9.95
C LEU A 25 6.84 -8.30 -11.13
N LEU A 26 6.72 -8.82 -12.35
CA LEU A 26 7.21 -8.13 -13.56
C LEU A 26 6.45 -6.81 -13.80
N TRP A 27 5.12 -6.82 -13.68
CA TRP A 27 4.30 -5.59 -13.72
C TRP A 27 4.73 -4.60 -12.63
N SER A 28 4.99 -5.09 -11.42
CA SER A 28 5.45 -4.23 -10.33
C SER A 28 6.81 -3.60 -10.59
N ALA A 29 7.74 -4.31 -11.23
CA ALA A 29 9.01 -3.75 -11.67
C ALA A 29 8.80 -2.63 -12.69
N GLY A 30 7.89 -2.83 -13.66
CA GLY A 30 7.50 -1.82 -14.62
C GLY A 30 6.92 -0.55 -13.97
N VAL A 31 6.04 -0.72 -12.96
CA VAL A 31 5.47 0.42 -12.22
C VAL A 31 6.54 1.17 -11.42
N VAL A 32 7.43 0.46 -10.71
CA VAL A 32 8.53 1.08 -9.94
C VAL A 32 9.48 1.86 -10.87
N LEU A 33 9.85 1.29 -12.01
CA LEU A 33 10.66 1.98 -13.03
C LEU A 33 9.91 3.18 -13.62
N GLY A 34 8.62 3.05 -13.91
CA GLY A 34 7.79 4.14 -14.41
C GLY A 34 7.71 5.32 -13.44
N ILE A 35 7.50 5.05 -12.14
CA ILE A 35 7.52 6.08 -11.09
C ILE A 35 8.89 6.76 -11.05
N CYS A 36 9.98 5.99 -11.14
CA CYS A 36 11.33 6.55 -11.15
C CYS A 36 11.57 7.50 -12.33
N ILE A 37 11.16 7.09 -13.55
CA ILE A 37 11.26 7.91 -14.75
C ILE A 37 10.42 9.19 -14.61
N LEU A 38 9.19 9.08 -14.08
CA LEU A 38 8.35 10.24 -13.84
C LEU A 38 8.97 11.22 -12.83
N CYS A 39 9.59 10.72 -11.76
CA CYS A 39 10.33 11.57 -10.82
C CYS A 39 11.48 12.30 -11.53
N MET A 40 12.26 11.59 -12.36
CA MET A 40 13.36 12.22 -13.11
C MET A 40 12.86 13.25 -14.12
N MET A 41 11.80 12.94 -14.88
CA MET A 41 11.19 13.87 -15.83
C MET A 41 10.67 15.13 -15.14
N TYR A 42 10.05 14.97 -13.97
CA TYR A 42 9.56 16.11 -13.18
C TYR A 42 10.71 17.00 -12.69
N ASP A 43 11.78 16.39 -12.18
CA ASP A 43 12.99 17.11 -11.74
C ASP A 43 13.63 17.89 -12.91
N ILE A 44 13.72 17.28 -14.10
CA ILE A 44 14.27 17.93 -15.30
C ILE A 44 13.35 19.08 -15.78
N ASN A 45 12.03 18.87 -15.81
CA ASN A 45 11.06 19.86 -16.28
C ASN A 45 10.98 21.11 -15.40
N LYS A 46 11.25 21.00 -14.09
CA LYS A 46 11.31 22.15 -13.19
C LYS A 46 12.54 23.05 -13.40
N GLY A 47 13.38 22.71 -14.37
CA GLY A 47 14.64 23.39 -14.63
C GLY A 47 15.71 22.81 -13.72
N MET A 48 16.83 22.40 -14.32
CA MET A 48 18.03 21.85 -13.70
C MET A 48 18.71 22.77 -12.65
N SER A 49 18.02 23.81 -12.14
CA SER A 49 18.59 24.83 -11.24
C SER A 49 18.68 24.40 -9.77
N TYR A 50 18.34 23.16 -9.43
CA TYR A 50 18.30 22.65 -8.05
C TYR A 50 19.32 21.52 -7.81
N TYR A 51 20.62 21.85 -7.89
CA TYR A 51 21.61 21.25 -6.99
C TYR A 51 21.37 21.64 -5.51
N THR A 52 20.23 22.28 -5.21
CA THR A 52 19.81 22.79 -3.92
C THR A 52 18.62 21.96 -3.40
N GLU A 53 18.94 20.93 -2.61
CA GLU A 53 18.15 20.33 -1.52
C GLU A 53 16.79 19.65 -1.80
N HIS A 54 16.10 19.88 -2.92
CA HIS A 54 14.75 19.36 -3.15
C HIS A 54 14.63 18.54 -4.44
N THR A 55 15.09 17.28 -4.39
CA THR A 55 14.87 16.29 -5.44
C THR A 55 13.60 15.46 -5.18
N GLN A 56 12.91 15.04 -6.24
CA GLN A 56 11.80 14.08 -6.10
C GLN A 56 12.25 12.67 -5.68
N ALA A 57 13.57 12.40 -5.71
CA ALA A 57 14.13 11.15 -5.17
C ALA A 57 13.78 10.91 -3.69
N ASN A 58 13.67 11.98 -2.89
CA ASN A 58 13.26 11.87 -1.48
C ASN A 58 11.82 11.35 -1.31
N TYR A 59 10.95 11.61 -2.29
CA TYR A 59 9.55 11.18 -2.28
C TYR A 59 9.33 9.85 -3.03
N PHE A 60 10.32 9.37 -3.78
CA PHE A 60 10.24 8.13 -4.56
C PHE A 60 9.80 6.92 -3.72
N CYS A 61 10.45 6.69 -2.58
CA CYS A 61 10.11 5.58 -1.70
C CYS A 61 8.70 5.72 -1.09
N ARG A 62 8.19 6.96 -0.90
CA ARG A 62 6.79 7.17 -0.48
C ARG A 62 5.82 6.75 -1.58
N TYR A 63 6.07 7.12 -2.84
CA TYR A 63 5.22 6.70 -3.96
C TYR A 63 5.17 5.17 -4.11
N ILE A 64 6.30 4.48 -3.88
CA ILE A 64 6.33 3.01 -3.88
C ILE A 64 5.53 2.43 -2.71
N LEU A 65 5.59 3.04 -1.53
CA LEU A 65 4.79 2.63 -0.37
C LEU A 65 3.29 2.72 -0.66
N TRP A 66 2.85 3.81 -1.30
CA TRP A 66 1.47 3.97 -1.75
C TRP A 66 1.09 2.91 -2.78
N TYR A 67 1.98 2.63 -3.73
CA TYR A 67 1.78 1.54 -4.70
C TYR A 67 1.62 0.18 -4.00
N ILE A 68 2.44 -0.15 -3.01
CA ILE A 68 2.34 -1.41 -2.24
C ILE A 68 0.97 -1.52 -1.56
N CYS A 69 0.44 -0.44 -0.99
CA CYS A 69 -0.89 -0.43 -0.39
C CYS A 69 -2.00 -0.66 -1.44
N ILE A 70 -1.87 -0.12 -2.65
CA ILE A 70 -2.87 -0.21 -3.74
C ILE A 70 -2.75 -1.53 -4.54
N ALA A 71 -1.56 -2.14 -4.53
CA ALA A 71 -1.21 -3.31 -5.35
C ALA A 71 -2.19 -4.50 -5.28
N PRO A 72 -2.82 -4.83 -4.13
CA PRO A 72 -3.84 -5.89 -4.07
C PRO A 72 -5.01 -5.65 -5.03
N CYS A 73 -5.49 -4.41 -5.14
CA CYS A 73 -6.58 -4.05 -6.05
C CYS A 73 -6.14 -3.98 -7.51
N LEU A 74 -4.91 -3.54 -7.76
CA LEU A 74 -4.43 -3.27 -9.12
C LEU A 74 -3.96 -4.54 -9.84
N LEU A 75 -3.25 -5.42 -9.13
CA LEU A 75 -2.61 -6.58 -9.74
C LEU A 75 -3.51 -7.82 -9.74
N GLU A 76 -4.44 -7.95 -8.80
CA GLU A 76 -5.28 -9.15 -8.73
C GLU A 76 -6.32 -9.13 -9.86
N PRO A 77 -6.37 -10.17 -10.72
CA PRO A 77 -7.30 -10.20 -11.84
C PRO A 77 -8.75 -10.35 -11.34
N SER A 78 -9.67 -9.61 -11.98
CA SER A 78 -11.12 -9.80 -11.79
C SER A 78 -11.54 -11.19 -12.26
N MET A 79 -12.45 -11.85 -11.54
CA MET A 79 -13.03 -13.12 -11.95
C MET A 79 -13.85 -12.94 -13.22
N THR A 80 -13.38 -13.52 -14.33
CA THR A 80 -14.16 -13.68 -15.56
C THR A 80 -14.76 -15.09 -15.62
N LYS A 81 -15.83 -15.27 -16.41
CA LYS A 81 -16.50 -16.58 -16.60
C LYS A 81 -15.55 -17.73 -16.99
N HIS A 82 -14.41 -17.41 -17.62
CA HIS A 82 -13.41 -18.39 -18.05
C HIS A 82 -12.42 -18.81 -16.95
N ASN A 83 -12.14 -17.94 -15.97
CA ASN A 83 -11.19 -18.22 -14.88
C ASN A 83 -11.88 -18.67 -13.57
N SER A 84 -13.20 -18.42 -13.44
CA SER A 84 -13.96 -18.77 -12.24
C SER A 84 -14.04 -20.27 -11.99
N THR A 85 -14.12 -21.09 -13.05
CA THR A 85 -14.14 -22.56 -12.95
C THR A 85 -12.83 -23.09 -12.40
N LEU A 86 -11.68 -22.66 -12.93
CA LEU A 86 -10.36 -23.05 -12.41
C LEU A 86 -10.14 -22.59 -10.96
N TYR A 87 -10.62 -21.41 -10.60
CA TYR A 87 -10.47 -20.89 -9.24
C TYR A 87 -11.32 -21.61 -8.19
N LEU A 88 -12.51 -22.06 -8.58
CA LEU A 88 -13.41 -22.86 -7.74
C LEU A 88 -12.98 -24.33 -7.64
N LEU A 89 -12.45 -24.89 -8.74
CA LEU A 89 -11.99 -26.28 -8.81
C LEU A 89 -10.63 -26.51 -8.14
N LEU A 90 -9.87 -25.45 -7.85
CA LEU A 90 -8.62 -25.56 -7.09
C LEU A 90 -8.91 -26.18 -5.71
N PRO A 91 -8.37 -27.38 -5.40
CA PRO A 91 -8.60 -28.05 -4.13
C PRO A 91 -7.75 -27.34 -3.07
N ALA A 92 -8.19 -26.19 -2.59
CA ALA A 92 -7.51 -25.44 -1.55
C ALA A 92 -8.54 -24.79 -0.62
N SER A 93 -8.26 -24.82 0.69
CA SER A 93 -9.16 -24.22 1.68
C SER A 93 -9.20 -22.68 1.57
N ALA A 94 -10.25 -22.06 2.09
CA ALA A 94 -10.34 -20.60 2.23
C ALA A 94 -9.09 -20.02 2.91
N PHE A 95 -8.63 -20.70 3.97
CA PHE A 95 -7.44 -20.32 4.72
C PHE A 95 -6.16 -20.35 3.88
N GLU A 96 -5.95 -21.39 3.06
CA GLU A 96 -4.76 -21.49 2.19
C GLU A 96 -4.76 -20.41 1.11
N LYS A 97 -5.93 -20.10 0.52
CA LYS A 97 -6.05 -19.01 -0.45
C LYS A 97 -5.82 -17.64 0.20
N PHE A 98 -6.31 -17.44 1.44
CA PHE A 98 -6.01 -16.24 2.22
C PHE A 98 -4.50 -16.12 2.52
N LEU A 99 -3.86 -17.19 2.99
CA LEU A 99 -2.43 -17.19 3.33
C LEU A 99 -1.57 -16.90 2.09
N HIS A 100 -1.92 -17.46 0.93
CA HIS A 100 -1.26 -17.14 -0.34
C HIS A 100 -1.34 -15.64 -0.67
N LEU A 101 -2.54 -15.05 -0.61
CA LEU A 101 -2.74 -13.62 -0.86
C LEU A 101 -1.98 -12.76 0.16
N TRP A 102 -2.05 -13.12 1.43
CA TRP A 102 -1.36 -12.43 2.52
C TRP A 102 0.16 -12.45 2.28
N MET A 103 0.76 -13.63 2.06
CA MET A 103 2.20 -13.77 1.79
C MET A 103 2.63 -12.99 0.54
N LYS A 104 1.84 -13.04 -0.53
CA LYS A 104 2.14 -12.36 -1.80
C LYS A 104 2.23 -10.84 -1.63
N TYR A 105 1.22 -10.22 -1.02
CA TYR A 105 1.10 -8.76 -1.00
C TYR A 105 1.72 -8.09 0.23
N ILE A 106 1.81 -8.78 1.36
CA ILE A 106 2.36 -8.22 2.60
C ILE A 106 3.85 -8.55 2.75
N LEU A 107 4.34 -9.65 2.16
CA LEU A 107 5.73 -10.09 2.32
C LEU A 107 6.52 -10.09 1.01
N ILE A 108 6.09 -10.84 0.00
CA ILE A 108 6.88 -11.06 -1.23
C ILE A 108 7.01 -9.76 -2.04
N LEU A 109 5.89 -9.06 -2.28
CA LEU A 109 5.89 -7.83 -3.08
C LEU A 109 6.71 -6.70 -2.43
N PRO A 110 6.57 -6.37 -1.13
CA PRO A 110 7.38 -5.34 -0.50
C PRO A 110 8.88 -5.66 -0.51
N ILE A 111 9.27 -6.91 -0.22
CA ILE A 111 10.68 -7.34 -0.27
C ILE A 111 11.24 -7.17 -1.69
N PHE A 112 10.47 -7.57 -2.71
CA PHE A 112 10.86 -7.38 -4.10
C PHE A 112 11.04 -5.91 -4.46
N CYS A 113 10.12 -5.03 -4.04
CA CYS A 113 10.24 -3.58 -4.24
C CYS A 113 11.49 -3.01 -3.57
N ILE A 114 11.83 -3.44 -2.34
CA ILE A 114 13.05 -3.00 -1.65
C ILE A 114 14.30 -3.40 -2.42
N ILE A 115 14.37 -4.66 -2.91
CA ILE A 115 15.48 -5.14 -3.72
C ILE A 115 15.62 -4.31 -5.01
N LEU A 116 14.50 -3.98 -5.67
CA LEU A 116 14.51 -3.13 -6.85
C LEU A 116 15.02 -1.72 -6.56
N ILE A 117 14.56 -1.09 -5.47
CA ILE A 117 15.03 0.25 -5.07
C ILE A 117 16.54 0.23 -4.84
N LEU A 118 17.05 -0.77 -4.10
CA LEU A 118 18.48 -0.91 -3.84
C LEU A 118 19.29 -1.14 -5.13
N GLY A 119 18.78 -1.99 -6.03
CA GLY A 119 19.40 -2.23 -7.33
C GLY A 119 19.45 -0.96 -8.20
N MET A 120 18.34 -0.23 -8.27
CA MET A 120 18.25 1.03 -9.01
C MET A 120 19.17 2.10 -8.43
N LYS A 121 19.19 2.24 -7.10
CA LYS A 121 20.12 3.13 -6.40
C LYS A 121 21.56 2.84 -6.80
N GLY A 122 21.98 1.57 -6.75
CA GLY A 122 23.33 1.16 -7.14
C GLY A 122 23.65 1.49 -8.61
N VAL A 123 22.73 1.22 -9.54
CA VAL A 123 22.94 1.53 -10.97
C VAL A 123 23.06 3.05 -11.20
N LEU A 124 22.22 3.84 -10.56
CA LEU A 124 22.19 5.30 -10.74
C LEU A 124 23.43 5.98 -10.16
N THR A 125 23.90 5.55 -8.99
CA THR A 125 25.12 6.08 -8.37
C THR A 125 26.38 5.71 -9.15
N LEU A 126 26.42 4.53 -9.77
CA LEU A 126 27.54 4.05 -10.60
C LEU A 126 27.53 4.59 -12.04
N SER A 127 26.47 5.30 -12.47
CA SER A 127 26.31 5.73 -13.88
C SER A 127 27.30 6.80 -14.35
N GLY A 128 28.03 7.45 -13.43
CA GLY A 128 29.07 8.43 -13.75
C GLY A 128 28.57 9.81 -14.21
N THR A 129 27.26 10.01 -14.36
CA THR A 129 26.69 11.35 -14.65
C THR A 129 26.40 12.11 -13.35
N GLY A 130 26.65 13.42 -13.34
CA GLY A 130 26.47 14.24 -12.13
C GLY A 130 25.02 14.28 -11.63
N TYR A 131 24.04 14.27 -12.53
CA TYR A 131 22.61 14.26 -12.16
C TYR A 131 22.16 12.90 -11.61
N LEU A 132 22.43 11.80 -12.32
CA LEU A 132 21.93 10.47 -11.90
C LEU A 132 22.61 10.01 -10.60
N SER A 133 23.88 10.37 -10.39
CA SER A 133 24.56 10.07 -9.13
C SER A 133 23.96 10.87 -7.96
N HIS A 134 23.66 12.15 -8.16
CA HIS A 134 22.94 12.97 -7.18
C HIS A 134 21.54 12.42 -6.88
N PHE A 135 20.76 12.07 -7.90
CA PHE A 135 19.43 11.49 -7.77
C PHE A 135 19.45 10.14 -7.04
N GLY A 136 20.38 9.25 -7.39
CA GLY A 136 20.56 7.95 -6.74
C GLY A 136 20.96 8.07 -5.26
N ASN A 137 21.77 9.05 -4.90
CA ASN A 137 22.16 9.28 -3.50
C ASN A 137 20.96 9.69 -2.63
N HIS A 138 20.03 10.47 -3.17
CA HIS A 138 18.81 10.92 -2.50
C HIS A 138 17.69 9.86 -2.46
N MET A 139 17.88 8.70 -3.09
CA MET A 139 17.00 7.55 -2.91
C MET A 139 17.28 6.88 -1.56
N GLU A 140 16.67 7.39 -0.50
CA GLU A 140 16.75 6.79 0.83
C GLU A 140 15.52 5.94 1.14
N LEU A 141 15.72 4.84 1.88
CA LEU A 141 14.61 4.02 2.35
C LEU A 141 13.74 4.84 3.29
N TYR A 142 12.44 4.86 3.03
CA TYR A 142 11.53 5.70 3.78
C TYR A 142 11.28 5.15 5.19
N ILE A 143 11.65 5.93 6.20
CA ILE A 143 11.30 5.64 7.59
C ILE A 143 9.89 6.21 7.84
N ILE A 144 8.93 5.31 8.11
CA ILE A 144 7.57 5.70 8.46
C ILE A 144 7.60 6.42 9.82
N GLN A 145 7.21 7.69 9.82
CA GLN A 145 7.02 8.46 11.05
C GLN A 145 5.78 7.97 11.81
N LYS A 146 5.79 8.12 13.14
CA LYS A 146 4.72 7.62 14.03
C LYS A 146 3.33 8.08 13.60
N ASP A 147 3.24 9.33 13.18
CA ASP A 147 2.01 10.01 12.79
C ASP A 147 1.37 9.37 11.54
N GLN A 148 2.20 8.80 10.67
CA GLN A 148 1.76 8.23 9.40
C GLN A 148 1.37 6.75 9.49
N ILE A 149 1.70 6.06 10.58
CA ILE A 149 1.44 4.62 10.73
C ILE A 149 -0.05 4.31 10.57
N LEU A 150 -0.93 5.13 11.15
CA LEU A 150 -2.37 4.96 11.03
C LEU A 150 -2.86 5.16 9.59
N THR A 151 -2.32 6.15 8.88
CA THR A 151 -2.73 6.41 7.48
C THR A 151 -2.42 5.22 6.57
N TYR A 152 -1.23 4.63 6.71
CA TYR A 152 -0.84 3.46 5.92
C TYR A 152 -1.60 2.19 6.32
N SER A 153 -1.94 2.01 7.61
CA SER A 153 -2.75 0.87 8.03
C SER A 153 -4.19 0.97 7.50
N LEU A 154 -4.79 2.16 7.53
CA LEU A 154 -6.10 2.43 6.92
C LEU A 154 -6.08 2.17 5.41
N LEU A 155 -5.09 2.71 4.72
CA LEU A 155 -4.94 2.58 3.26
C LEU A 155 -4.74 1.11 2.85
N GLN A 156 -3.85 0.39 3.53
CA GLN A 156 -3.59 -1.02 3.25
C GLN A 156 -4.83 -1.88 3.52
N GLY A 157 -5.50 -1.67 4.66
CA GLY A 157 -6.69 -2.43 5.03
C GLY A 157 -7.86 -2.23 4.06
N THR A 158 -8.12 -0.98 3.66
CA THR A 158 -9.23 -0.64 2.75
C THR A 158 -9.03 -1.24 1.35
N PHE A 159 -7.83 -1.13 0.77
CA PHE A 159 -7.55 -1.76 -0.52
C PHE A 159 -7.51 -3.29 -0.43
N PHE A 160 -7.02 -3.85 0.68
CA PHE A 160 -6.99 -5.31 0.83
C PHE A 160 -8.40 -5.91 0.96
N ILE A 161 -9.30 -5.25 1.70
CA ILE A 161 -10.72 -5.61 1.75
C ILE A 161 -11.38 -5.41 0.38
N GLY A 162 -11.14 -4.25 -0.24
CA GLY A 162 -11.68 -3.89 -1.56
C GLY A 162 -11.35 -4.91 -2.64
N CYS A 163 -10.10 -5.41 -2.66
CA CYS A 163 -9.65 -6.45 -3.59
C CYS A 163 -10.55 -7.68 -3.56
N ILE A 164 -10.92 -8.16 -2.38
CA ILE A 164 -11.77 -9.35 -2.24
C ILE A 164 -13.24 -9.00 -2.44
N ALA A 165 -13.72 -7.88 -1.88
CA ALA A 165 -15.09 -7.43 -2.00
C ALA A 165 -15.51 -7.22 -3.47
N PHE A 166 -14.65 -6.62 -4.28
CA PHE A 166 -14.94 -6.31 -5.69
C PHE A 166 -14.33 -7.29 -6.69
N LYS A 167 -13.80 -8.44 -6.25
CA LYS A 167 -13.16 -9.46 -7.10
C LYS A 167 -14.04 -10.00 -8.24
N GLN A 168 -15.37 -9.93 -8.09
CA GLN A 168 -16.34 -10.40 -9.09
C GLN A 168 -16.76 -9.30 -10.09
N GLN A 169 -16.37 -8.05 -9.87
CA GLN A 169 -16.74 -6.93 -10.74
C GLN A 169 -15.63 -6.62 -11.75
N LYS A 170 -16.00 -6.13 -12.94
CA LYS A 170 -15.04 -5.72 -13.97
C LYS A 170 -14.17 -4.57 -13.42
N LEU A 171 -12.87 -4.61 -13.73
CA LEU A 171 -11.85 -3.65 -13.27
C LEU A 171 -12.26 -2.17 -13.35
N ILE A 172 -13.02 -1.78 -14.39
CA ILE A 172 -13.54 -0.41 -14.57
C ILE A 172 -14.58 -0.04 -13.51
N ASN A 173 -15.49 -0.94 -13.15
CA ASN A 173 -16.50 -0.66 -12.12
C ASN A 173 -15.85 -0.60 -10.73
N SER A 174 -14.88 -1.49 -10.46
CA SER A 174 -14.11 -1.47 -9.21
C SER A 174 -13.23 -0.23 -9.10
N PHE A 175 -12.65 0.26 -10.21
CA PHE A 175 -11.89 1.51 -10.25
C PHE A 175 -12.77 2.74 -10.03
N VAL A 176 -13.96 2.79 -10.63
CA VAL A 176 -14.95 3.86 -10.38
C VAL A 176 -15.40 3.85 -8.92
N VAL A 177 -15.66 2.68 -8.35
CA VAL A 177 -16.02 2.56 -6.92
C VAL A 177 -14.85 3.00 -6.04
N LEU A 178 -13.62 2.59 -6.35
CA LEU A 178 -12.42 2.98 -5.63
C LEU A 178 -12.17 4.49 -5.70
N CYS A 179 -12.29 5.09 -6.88
CA CYS A 179 -12.27 6.55 -7.05
C CYS A 179 -13.40 7.22 -6.28
N SER A 180 -14.61 6.65 -6.26
CA SER A 180 -15.73 7.20 -5.49
C SER A 180 -15.50 7.11 -3.97
N CYS A 181 -14.89 6.02 -3.49
CA CYS A 181 -14.50 5.87 -2.09
C CYS A 181 -13.37 6.83 -1.73
N LEU A 182 -12.38 7.02 -2.60
CA LEU A 182 -11.33 8.01 -2.40
C LEU A 182 -11.89 9.43 -2.43
N ILE A 183 -12.81 9.76 -3.35
CA ILE A 183 -13.48 11.07 -3.41
C ILE A 183 -14.34 11.28 -2.18
N ALA A 184 -15.05 10.26 -1.68
CA ALA A 184 -15.80 10.35 -0.45
C ALA A 184 -14.87 10.51 0.76
N PHE A 185 -13.76 9.79 0.81
CA PHE A 185 -12.76 9.88 1.88
C PHE A 185 -12.09 11.26 1.87
N PHE A 186 -11.61 11.73 0.73
CA PHE A 186 -11.09 13.08 0.55
C PHE A 186 -12.16 14.15 0.78
N GLY A 187 -13.41 13.91 0.41
CA GLY A 187 -14.54 14.83 0.65
C GLY A 187 -14.89 14.96 2.12
N ILE A 188 -14.89 13.86 2.87
CA ILE A 188 -15.03 13.85 4.33
C ILE A 188 -13.84 14.59 4.96
N ILE A 189 -12.61 14.33 4.51
CA ILE A 189 -11.41 15.05 4.96
C ILE A 189 -11.51 16.56 4.69
N LEU A 190 -11.95 16.94 3.48
CA LEU A 190 -12.09 18.33 3.08
C LEU A 190 -13.19 19.02 3.89
N SER A 191 -14.28 18.30 4.21
CA SER A 191 -15.33 18.79 5.10
C SER A 191 -14.86 18.98 6.55
N ILE A 192 -13.99 18.09 7.06
CA ILE A 192 -13.37 18.25 8.39
C ILE A 192 -12.45 19.47 8.40
N SER A 193 -11.65 19.67 7.33
CA SER A 193 -10.76 20.85 7.22
C SER A 193 -11.50 22.18 7.02
N LEU A 194 -12.72 22.17 6.47
CA LEU A 194 -13.55 23.38 6.29
C LEU A 194 -14.21 23.84 7.60
N TRP A 195 -14.30 22.96 8.61
CA TRP A 195 -14.88 23.25 9.92
C TRP A 195 -13.80 23.57 10.97
N GLU A 196 -12.54 23.67 10.55
CA GLU A 196 -11.38 23.89 11.42
C GLU A 196 -11.11 25.40 11.63
N PRO A 197 -10.87 25.86 12.88
CA PRO A 197 -10.52 27.26 13.15
C PRO A 197 -9.13 27.60 12.61
N ALA A 198 -9.05 28.75 11.94
CA ALA A 198 -7.89 29.21 11.17
C ALA A 198 -6.71 29.68 12.05
N ASP A 199 -5.95 28.76 12.65
CA ASP A 199 -4.61 29.06 13.17
C ASP A 199 -3.53 28.41 12.30
N ASN A 200 -3.05 29.21 11.33
CA ASN A 200 -2.08 28.84 10.29
C ASN A 200 -0.64 28.59 10.79
N SER A 201 -0.35 28.61 12.10
CA SER A 201 1.02 28.47 12.63
C SER A 201 1.37 27.06 13.12
N HIS A 202 0.39 26.21 13.40
CA HIS A 202 0.61 24.84 13.88
C HIS A 202 -0.20 23.86 13.03
N GLY A 203 0.34 23.57 11.84
CA GLY A 203 -0.36 22.82 10.80
C GLY A 203 -0.75 21.42 11.22
N TYR A 204 -2.05 21.19 11.40
CA TYR A 204 -2.62 19.86 11.33
C TYR A 204 -2.58 19.40 9.87
N TRP A 205 -1.74 18.40 9.59
CA TRP A 205 -1.67 17.76 8.28
C TRP A 205 -2.41 16.43 8.33
N ILE A 206 -2.96 15.97 7.20
CA ILE A 206 -3.63 14.66 7.05
C ILE A 206 -2.77 13.48 7.51
N ALA A 207 -1.44 13.66 7.56
CA ALA A 207 -0.53 12.69 8.14
C ALA A 207 -0.57 12.58 9.67
N ASN A 208 -1.36 13.42 10.37
CA ASN A 208 -1.35 13.56 11.83
C ASN A 208 -2.65 13.06 12.50
N ILE A 209 -3.44 12.23 11.82
CA ILE A 209 -4.69 11.65 12.35
C ILE A 209 -4.44 10.89 13.67
N SER A 210 -3.22 10.41 13.91
CA SER A 210 -2.81 9.72 15.14
C SER A 210 -1.85 10.51 16.02
N TYR A 211 -1.64 11.81 15.84
CA TYR A 211 -0.92 12.63 16.82
C TYR A 211 -1.52 14.04 16.83
N PRO A 212 -2.62 14.25 17.59
CA PRO A 212 -3.10 15.59 17.84
C PRO A 212 -1.97 16.40 18.51
N ILE A 213 -1.48 17.42 17.82
CA ILE A 213 -0.70 18.49 18.43
C ILE A 213 -1.73 19.27 19.24
N TYR A 214 -1.76 19.18 20.57
CA TYR A 214 -2.76 19.93 21.34
C TYR A 214 -2.31 21.38 21.53
N ASN A 215 -3.18 22.34 21.21
CA ASN A 215 -2.95 23.76 21.51
C ASN A 215 -3.36 24.14 22.95
N PHE A 216 -3.71 23.17 23.79
CA PHE A 216 -4.17 23.37 25.17
C PHE A 216 -3.46 22.41 26.12
N PRO A 217 -3.16 22.81 27.38
CA PRO A 217 -2.48 21.95 28.34
C PRO A 217 -3.36 20.74 28.70
N MET A 218 -2.86 19.54 28.39
CA MET A 218 -3.54 18.28 28.66
C MET A 218 -3.08 17.72 30.01
N SER A 219 -3.96 17.03 30.75
CA SER A 219 -3.54 16.30 31.96
C SER A 219 -2.63 15.12 31.57
N SER A 220 -1.69 14.76 32.46
CA SER A 220 -0.81 13.60 32.25
C SER A 220 -1.57 12.29 32.02
N THR A 221 -2.76 12.16 32.61
CA THR A 221 -3.68 11.04 32.36
C THR A 221 -4.28 11.07 30.96
N GLY A 222 -4.62 12.24 30.42
CA GLY A 222 -5.12 12.42 29.06
C GLY A 222 -4.06 12.10 28.01
N GLU A 223 -2.82 12.54 28.23
CA GLU A 223 -1.69 12.21 27.35
C GLU A 223 -1.42 10.69 27.31
N ALA A 224 -1.48 10.01 28.46
CA ALA A 224 -1.27 8.56 28.54
C ALA A 224 -2.35 7.78 27.77
N ILE A 225 -3.62 8.19 27.87
CA ILE A 225 -4.73 7.56 27.15
C ILE A 225 -4.55 7.76 25.64
N ILE A 226 -4.18 8.96 25.19
CA ILE A 226 -4.07 9.22 23.75
C ILE A 226 -2.82 8.55 23.17
N ALA A 227 -1.70 8.53 23.90
CA ALA A 227 -0.54 7.73 23.52
C ALA A 227 -0.92 6.26 23.36
N PHE A 228 -1.67 5.68 24.31
CA PHE A 228 -2.18 4.31 24.18
C PHE A 228 -3.02 4.12 22.92
N CYS A 229 -3.99 5.00 22.66
CA CYS A 229 -4.83 4.93 21.46
C CYS A 229 -4.00 5.03 20.17
N ASN A 230 -3.00 5.91 20.11
CA ASN A 230 -2.16 6.08 18.93
C ASN A 230 -1.29 4.85 18.63
N TYR A 231 -0.84 4.11 19.66
CA TYR A 231 -0.12 2.86 19.47
C TYR A 231 -1.04 1.65 19.26
N ALA A 232 -2.21 1.61 19.88
CA ALA A 232 -3.13 0.47 19.82
C ALA A 232 -4.00 0.47 18.54
N THR A 233 -4.39 1.65 18.04
CA THR A 233 -5.31 1.75 16.91
C THR A 233 -4.74 1.18 15.61
N PRO A 234 -3.48 1.47 15.20
CA PRO A 234 -2.94 0.89 13.97
C PRO A 234 -2.90 -0.65 13.94
N PRO A 235 -2.38 -1.37 14.96
CA PRO A 235 -2.38 -2.83 14.93
C PRO A 235 -3.79 -3.42 15.03
N LEU A 236 -4.71 -2.81 15.78
CA LEU A 236 -6.11 -3.24 15.81
C LEU A 236 -6.77 -3.14 14.43
N PHE A 237 -6.50 -2.07 13.69
CA PHE A 237 -7.03 -1.90 12.34
C PHE A 237 -6.45 -2.93 11.37
N ILE A 238 -5.14 -3.17 11.42
CA ILE A 238 -4.48 -4.20 10.58
C ILE A 238 -5.08 -5.58 10.86
N ILE A 239 -5.14 -5.99 12.14
CA ILE A 239 -5.68 -7.29 12.53
C ILE A 239 -7.16 -7.40 12.13
N GLY A 240 -7.95 -6.36 12.42
CA GLY A 240 -9.36 -6.30 12.07
C GLY A 240 -9.58 -6.50 10.57
N THR A 241 -8.82 -5.79 9.74
CA THR A 241 -8.93 -5.91 8.27
C THR A 241 -8.56 -7.31 7.78
N TRP A 242 -7.52 -7.93 8.32
CA TRP A 242 -7.13 -9.30 7.95
C TRP A 242 -8.19 -10.32 8.32
N VAL A 243 -8.82 -10.16 9.49
CA VAL A 243 -9.93 -11.00 9.93
C VAL A 243 -11.14 -10.81 8.99
N SER A 244 -11.50 -9.58 8.66
CA SER A 244 -12.60 -9.27 7.72
C SER A 244 -12.36 -9.91 6.34
N VAL A 245 -11.14 -9.79 5.81
CA VAL A 245 -10.72 -10.37 4.52
C VAL A 245 -10.85 -11.89 4.53
N TYR A 246 -10.44 -12.55 5.62
CA TYR A 246 -10.59 -14.00 5.77
C TYR A 246 -12.06 -14.43 5.74
N PHE A 247 -12.93 -13.77 6.52
CA PHE A 247 -14.35 -14.11 6.57
C PHE A 247 -15.05 -13.85 5.23
N LEU A 248 -14.73 -12.74 4.55
CA LEU A 248 -15.31 -12.39 3.27
C LEU A 248 -14.87 -13.37 2.16
N LEU A 249 -13.62 -13.85 2.21
CA LEU A 249 -13.14 -14.90 1.30
C LEU A 249 -13.81 -16.25 1.59
N LYS A 250 -14.10 -16.56 2.86
CA LYS A 250 -14.84 -17.77 3.25
C LYS A 250 -16.28 -17.73 2.76
N GLU A 251 -16.97 -16.60 2.91
CA GLU A 251 -18.34 -16.40 2.45
C GLU A 251 -18.47 -16.59 0.93
N LYS A 252 -17.54 -16.03 0.15
CA LYS A 252 -17.55 -16.15 -1.32
C LYS A 252 -17.20 -17.55 -1.86
N GLN A 253 -16.79 -18.48 -1.01
CA GLN A 253 -16.48 -19.86 -1.38
C GLN A 253 -17.58 -20.86 -1.00
N LEU A 254 -18.55 -20.42 -0.18
CA LEU A 254 -19.78 -21.15 0.11
C LEU A 254 -20.76 -20.96 -1.05
#